data_AF-A0AAJ4CTQ9-F1
#
_entry.id   AF-A0AAJ4CTQ9-F1
#
_cell.length_a   1.000
_cell.length_b   1.000
_cell.length_c   1.000
_cell.angle_alpha   90.00
_cell.angle_beta   90.00
_cell.angle_gamma   90.00
#
_symmetry.space_group_name_H-M   'P 1'
#
loop_
_entity.id
_entity.type
_entity.pdbx_description
1 polymer ?
#
loop_
_entity_poly.entity_id
_entity_poly.type
_entity_poly.pdbx_seq_one_letter_code
_entity_poly.pdbx_strand_id
1 'polypeptide(L)'
;MKKPQVSVFPAELTTALYRRAIASAWRAKHLADTGSEMRGPHRMTVERIEMAIALHLEGTMVNEYGEAQGAAAALALLTDMVEPTLLTAPPVLTARGCEVMAGLYATLPAAFESFCDTGASLYRH
;
A
#
# COMPACT_ATOMS: atom_id res chain seq x y z
N MET A 1 -3.16 26.85 10.22
CA MET A 1 -4.15 25.76 9.98
C MET A 1 -4.12 25.40 8.50
N LYS A 2 -3.61 24.21 8.14
CA LYS A 2 -3.73 23.69 6.77
C LYS A 2 -5.21 23.32 6.56
N LYS A 3 -5.87 23.92 5.56
CA LYS A 3 -7.25 23.55 5.20
C LYS A 3 -7.26 22.05 4.83
N PRO A 4 -8.25 21.27 5.26
CA PRO A 4 -8.37 19.89 4.82
C PRO A 4 -8.55 19.92 3.30
N GLN A 5 -7.65 19.28 2.58
CA GLN A 5 -7.77 19.11 1.14
C GLN A 5 -8.94 18.14 0.94
N VAL A 6 -10.10 18.67 0.52
CA VAL A 6 -11.24 17.84 0.17
C VAL A 6 -10.87 17.11 -1.11
N SER A 7 -10.71 15.78 -1.02
CA SER A 7 -10.51 14.95 -2.21
C SER A 7 -11.73 15.14 -3.12
N VAL A 8 -11.49 15.38 -4.42
CA VAL A 8 -12.56 15.46 -5.43
C VAL A 8 -13.11 14.07 -5.76
N PHE A 9 -12.44 13.01 -5.29
CA PHE A 9 -12.79 11.62 -5.52
C PHE A 9 -13.53 11.02 -4.31
N PRO A 10 -14.40 10.01 -4.53
CA PRO A 10 -14.92 9.18 -3.45
C PRO A 10 -13.81 8.58 -2.58
N ALA A 11 -14.14 8.22 -1.34
CA ALA A 11 -13.16 7.71 -0.39
C ALA A 11 -12.47 6.44 -0.92
N GLU A 12 -13.24 5.55 -1.55
CA GLU A 12 -12.77 4.27 -2.09
C GLU A 12 -11.76 4.49 -3.23
N LEU A 13 -12.05 5.44 -4.13
CA LEU A 13 -11.16 5.79 -5.23
C LEU A 13 -9.90 6.50 -4.70
N THR A 14 -10.05 7.35 -3.68
CA THR A 14 -8.92 8.02 -3.02
C THR A 14 -8.01 6.98 -2.35
N THR A 15 -8.57 6.03 -1.60
CA THR A 15 -7.85 4.92 -0.97
C THR A 15 -7.12 4.07 -2.01
N ALA A 16 -7.79 3.68 -3.09
CA ALA A 16 -7.16 2.93 -4.17
C ALA A 16 -6.01 3.70 -4.84
N LEU A 17 -6.17 5.01 -5.03
CA LEU A 17 -5.12 5.87 -5.59
C LEU A 17 -3.88 5.91 -4.67
N TYR A 18 -4.06 6.14 -3.37
CA TYR A 18 -2.95 6.14 -2.42
C TYR A 18 -2.30 4.76 -2.30
N ARG A 19 -3.08 3.67 -2.28
CA ARG A 19 -2.56 2.30 -2.29
C ARG A 19 -1.65 2.06 -3.49
N ARG A 20 -2.08 2.43 -4.70
CA ARG A 20 -1.30 2.32 -5.92
C ARG A 20 -0.02 3.16 -5.87
N ALA A 21 -0.12 4.38 -5.33
CA ALA A 21 1.00 5.29 -5.18
C ALA A 21 2.07 4.73 -4.23
N ILE A 22 1.66 4.25 -3.06
CA ILE A 22 2.53 3.62 -2.07
C ILE A 22 3.21 2.39 -2.67
N ALA A 23 2.43 1.52 -3.32
CA ALA A 23 2.96 0.32 -3.95
C ALA A 23 4.01 0.63 -5.03
N SER A 24 3.72 1.63 -5.87
CA SER A 24 4.65 2.07 -6.92
C SER A 24 5.93 2.68 -6.33
N ALA A 25 5.79 3.53 -5.32
CA ALA A 25 6.91 4.19 -4.66
C ALA A 25 7.79 3.20 -3.89
N TRP A 26 7.19 2.25 -3.18
CA TRP A 26 7.89 1.18 -2.46
C TRP A 26 8.67 0.29 -3.43
N ARG A 27 8.04 -0.16 -4.53
CA ARG A 27 8.72 -0.95 -5.57
C ARG A 27 9.90 -0.20 -6.17
N ALA A 28 9.71 1.07 -6.55
CA ALA A 28 10.76 1.88 -7.14
C ALA A 28 11.95 2.07 -6.19
N LYS A 29 11.66 2.38 -4.91
CA LYS A 29 12.67 2.47 -3.86
C LYS A 29 13.42 1.15 -3.70
N HIS A 30 12.70 0.03 -3.60
CA HIS A 30 13.33 -1.28 -3.45
C HIS A 30 14.23 -1.63 -4.62
N LEU A 31 13.77 -1.39 -5.86
CA LEU A 31 14.55 -1.66 -7.06
C LEU A 31 15.83 -0.81 -7.10
N ALA A 32 15.75 0.46 -6.69
CA ALA A 32 16.92 1.33 -6.58
C ALA A 32 17.93 0.84 -5.52
N ASP A 33 17.43 0.36 -4.37
CA ASP A 33 18.27 -0.08 -3.26
C ASP A 33 18.91 -1.47 -3.49
N THR A 34 18.25 -2.37 -4.25
CA THR A 34 18.64 -3.79 -4.35
C THR A 34 19.00 -4.26 -5.76
N GLY A 35 18.59 -3.51 -6.79
CA GLY A 35 18.69 -3.94 -8.19
C GLY A 35 17.80 -5.13 -8.57
N SER A 36 16.89 -5.57 -7.69
CA SER A 36 16.07 -6.78 -7.90
C SER A 36 14.66 -6.61 -7.37
N GLU A 37 13.69 -7.06 -8.17
CA GLU A 37 12.28 -7.19 -7.78
C GLU A 37 12.01 -8.42 -6.90
N MET A 38 13.02 -9.25 -6.70
CA MET A 38 13.01 -10.44 -5.85
C MET A 38 14.00 -10.22 -4.71
N ARG A 39 13.51 -9.90 -3.51
CA ARG A 39 14.33 -9.91 -2.29
C ARG A 39 13.50 -10.33 -1.09
N GLY A 40 13.99 -11.33 -0.35
CA GLY A 40 13.23 -12.00 0.70
C GLY A 40 12.25 -13.02 0.13
N PRO A 41 11.35 -13.59 0.95
CA PRO A 41 10.38 -14.58 0.47
C PRO A 41 9.32 -13.96 -0.46
N HIS A 42 9.21 -12.63 -0.53
CA HIS A 42 8.09 -11.97 -1.20
C HIS A 42 8.46 -11.28 -2.52
N ARG A 43 7.63 -11.47 -3.56
CA ARG A 43 7.80 -10.79 -4.84
C ARG A 43 7.31 -9.34 -4.77
N MET A 44 8.10 -8.41 -5.31
CA MET A 44 7.86 -6.97 -5.21
C MET A 44 7.09 -6.38 -6.41
N THR A 45 6.07 -7.07 -6.90
CA THR A 45 5.18 -6.55 -7.96
C THR A 45 4.18 -5.56 -7.37
N VAL A 46 3.80 -4.52 -8.12
CA VAL A 46 2.88 -3.47 -7.63
C VAL A 46 1.60 -4.09 -7.09
N GLU A 47 1.00 -5.02 -7.80
CA GLU A 47 -0.26 -5.67 -7.45
C GLU A 47 -0.17 -6.46 -6.13
N ARG A 48 0.97 -7.10 -5.86
CA ARG A 48 1.20 -7.82 -4.60
C ARG A 48 1.39 -6.85 -3.45
N ILE A 49 2.09 -5.74 -3.67
CA ILE A 49 2.25 -4.71 -2.65
C ILE A 49 0.89 -4.07 -2.34
N GLU A 50 0.07 -3.79 -3.35
CA GLU A 50 -1.30 -3.30 -3.15
C GLU A 50 -2.14 -4.30 -2.34
N MET A 51 -2.05 -5.59 -2.65
CA MET A 51 -2.73 -6.64 -1.87
C MET A 51 -2.25 -6.69 -0.42
N ALA A 52 -0.95 -6.58 -0.17
CA ALA A 52 -0.38 -6.54 1.18
C ALA A 52 -0.93 -5.34 1.97
N ILE A 53 -0.98 -4.16 1.37
CA ILE A 53 -1.53 -2.95 1.98
C ILE A 53 -3.03 -3.16 2.29
N ALA A 54 -3.81 -3.63 1.32
CA ALA A 54 -5.25 -3.83 1.49
C ALA A 54 -5.56 -4.84 2.61
N LEU A 55 -4.88 -5.98 2.65
CA LEU A 55 -5.16 -7.04 3.62
C LEU A 55 -4.62 -6.75 5.01
N HIS A 56 -3.41 -6.21 5.11
CA HIS A 56 -2.68 -6.15 6.38
C HIS A 56 -2.56 -4.75 6.98
N LEU A 57 -2.73 -3.69 6.19
CA LEU A 57 -2.84 -2.33 6.73
C LEU A 57 -4.31 -1.91 6.82
N GLU A 58 -5.01 -1.87 5.69
CA GLU A 58 -6.41 -1.41 5.66
C GLU A 58 -7.33 -2.37 6.42
N GLY A 59 -7.19 -3.68 6.17
CA GLY A 59 -7.94 -4.72 6.87
C GLY A 59 -7.75 -4.68 8.38
N THR A 60 -6.54 -4.38 8.86
CA THR A 60 -6.27 -4.22 10.30
C THR A 60 -7.05 -3.04 10.89
N MET A 61 -7.05 -1.88 10.21
CA MET A 61 -7.80 -0.71 10.67
C MET A 61 -9.31 -0.96 10.70
N VAL A 62 -9.83 -1.65 9.69
CA VAL A 62 -11.26 -2.05 9.63
C VAL A 62 -11.60 -3.04 10.75
N ASN A 63 -10.74 -4.02 11.03
CA ASN A 63 -10.98 -4.98 12.10
C ASN A 63 -10.91 -4.34 13.49
N GLU A 64 -10.06 -3.32 13.68
CA GLU A 64 -9.89 -2.64 14.96
C GLU A 64 -10.98 -1.59 15.23
N TYR A 65 -11.33 -0.79 14.22
CA TYR A 65 -12.22 0.37 14.38
C TYR A 65 -13.61 0.19 13.74
N GLY A 66 -13.88 -0.94 13.10
CA GLY A 66 -15.08 -1.17 12.29
C GLY A 66 -14.99 -0.57 10.89
N GLU A 67 -15.94 -0.91 10.01
CA GLU A 67 -15.85 -0.60 8.57
C GLU A 67 -15.66 0.88 8.25
N ALA A 68 -16.57 1.75 8.70
CA ALA A 68 -16.52 3.16 8.35
C ALA A 68 -15.33 3.90 8.99
N GLN A 69 -15.11 3.70 10.30
CA GLN A 69 -14.03 4.39 11.02
C GLN A 69 -12.66 3.82 10.65
N GLY A 70 -12.57 2.51 10.43
CA GLY A 70 -11.36 1.84 9.99
C GLY A 70 -10.97 2.21 8.57
N ALA A 71 -11.93 2.31 7.64
CA ALA A 71 -11.66 2.81 6.29
C ALA A 71 -11.14 4.26 6.31
N ALA A 72 -11.72 5.12 7.15
CA ALA A 72 -11.24 6.50 7.33
C ALA A 72 -9.84 6.56 7.95
N ALA A 73 -9.56 5.74 8.97
CA ALA A 73 -8.25 5.65 9.61
C ALA A 73 -7.19 5.11 8.63
N ALA A 74 -7.53 4.10 7.84
CA ALA A 74 -6.68 3.58 6.79
C ALA A 74 -6.36 4.66 5.75
N LEU A 75 -7.36 5.36 5.22
CA LEU A 75 -7.13 6.43 4.26
C LEU A 75 -6.24 7.55 4.82
N ALA A 76 -6.44 7.93 6.09
CA ALA A 76 -5.59 8.92 6.76
C ALA A 76 -4.13 8.44 6.83
N LEU A 77 -3.91 7.19 7.26
CA LEU A 77 -2.57 6.58 7.27
C LEU A 77 -1.94 6.58 5.87
N LEU A 78 -2.65 6.09 4.85
CA LEU A 78 -2.11 6.01 3.48
C LEU A 78 -1.77 7.40 2.92
N THR A 79 -2.56 8.42 3.29
CA THR A 79 -2.27 9.81 2.91
C THR A 79 -0.96 10.30 3.51
N ASP A 80 -0.69 9.98 4.78
CA ASP A 80 0.55 10.37 5.48
C ASP A 80 1.79 9.61 5.00
N MET A 81 1.60 8.51 4.26
CA MET A 81 2.69 7.68 3.73
C MET A 81 3.28 8.21 2.41
N VAL A 82 2.61 9.14 1.73
CA VAL A 82 3.01 9.66 0.41
C VAL A 82 3.26 11.16 0.48
N GLU A 83 4.35 11.63 -0.15
CA GLU A 83 4.62 13.05 -0.27
C GLU A 83 3.46 13.77 -0.99
N PRO A 84 3.17 15.05 -0.67
CA PRO A 84 2.01 15.79 -1.19
C PRO A 84 2.21 16.28 -2.63
N THR A 85 2.68 15.39 -3.50
CA THR A 85 2.97 15.61 -4.93
C THR A 85 2.23 14.60 -5.82
N LEU A 86 1.35 13.78 -5.21
CA LEU A 86 0.51 12.83 -5.92
C LEU A 86 -0.24 13.50 -7.09
N LEU A 87 -0.28 12.82 -8.24
CA LEU A 87 -0.81 13.31 -9.54
C LEU A 87 0.04 14.40 -10.25
N THR A 88 1.08 14.93 -9.61
CA THR A 88 1.96 15.97 -10.21
C THR A 88 3.40 15.51 -10.43
N ALA A 89 3.81 14.44 -9.75
CA ALA A 89 5.13 13.83 -9.87
C ALA A 89 5.03 12.31 -9.64
N PRO A 90 6.09 11.55 -9.98
CA PRO A 90 6.21 10.16 -9.53
C PRO A 90 6.02 10.08 -8.00
N PRO A 91 5.24 9.12 -7.49
CA PRO A 91 4.95 9.03 -6.07
C PRO A 91 6.22 8.69 -5.29
N VAL A 92 6.39 9.38 -4.15
CA VAL A 92 7.52 9.18 -3.22
C VAL A 92 6.94 8.92 -1.84
N LEU A 93 7.50 7.94 -1.13
CA LEU A 93 7.13 7.68 0.25
C LEU A 93 7.73 8.74 1.17
N THR A 94 6.94 9.16 2.16
CA THR A 94 7.47 9.90 3.31
C THR A 94 8.38 8.97 4.15
N ALA A 95 9.11 9.54 5.11
CA ALA A 95 9.87 8.75 6.09
C ALA A 95 8.94 7.75 6.84
N ARG A 96 7.76 8.22 7.25
CA ARG A 96 6.72 7.39 7.88
C ARG A 96 6.24 6.29 6.93
N GLY A 97 6.04 6.60 5.66
CA GLY A 97 5.71 5.62 4.62
C GLY A 97 6.73 4.50 4.53
N CYS A 98 8.02 4.83 4.57
CA CYS A 98 9.09 3.84 4.57
C CYS A 98 9.07 2.95 5.82
N GLU A 99 8.88 3.53 7.02
CA GLU A 99 8.79 2.78 8.28
C GLU A 99 7.62 1.79 8.28
N VAL A 100 6.44 2.25 7.86
CA VAL A 100 5.23 1.42 7.81
C VAL A 100 5.40 0.27 6.82
N MET A 101 5.95 0.55 5.62
CA MET A 101 6.19 -0.49 4.62
C MET A 101 7.26 -1.50 5.06
N ALA A 102 8.34 -1.04 5.71
CA ALA A 102 9.35 -1.92 6.27
C ALA A 102 8.76 -2.82 7.36
N GLY A 103 7.93 -2.27 8.25
CA GLY A 103 7.22 -3.02 9.29
C GLY A 103 6.24 -4.04 8.72
N LEU A 104 5.46 -3.64 7.71
CA LEU A 104 4.55 -4.54 6.98
C LEU A 104 5.33 -5.73 6.42
N TYR A 105 6.40 -5.49 5.65
CA TYR A 105 7.18 -6.56 5.02
C TYR A 105 7.96 -7.43 6.01
N ALA A 106 8.26 -6.92 7.20
CA ALA A 106 8.85 -7.72 8.27
C ALA A 106 7.85 -8.69 8.93
N THR A 107 6.55 -8.42 8.83
CA THR A 107 5.49 -9.20 9.49
C THR A 107 4.60 -9.98 8.52
N LEU A 108 4.78 -9.80 7.21
CA LEU A 108 4.03 -10.55 6.20
C LEU A 108 4.21 -12.06 6.41
N PRO A 109 3.11 -12.83 6.44
CA PRO A 109 3.21 -14.27 6.65
C PRO A 109 3.81 -14.92 5.40
N ALA A 110 4.61 -15.98 5.58
CA ALA A 110 5.18 -16.74 4.47
C ALA A 110 4.09 -17.29 3.50
N ALA A 111 2.90 -17.57 4.02
CA ALA A 111 1.74 -18.00 3.24
C ALA A 111 1.18 -16.93 2.28
N PHE A 112 1.57 -15.66 2.44
CA PHE A 112 1.13 -14.55 1.59
C PHE A 112 1.47 -14.76 0.11
N GLU A 113 2.63 -15.35 -0.20
CA GLU A 113 2.99 -15.68 -1.59
C GLU A 113 2.03 -16.69 -2.20
N SER A 114 1.73 -17.76 -1.46
CA SER A 114 0.80 -18.79 -1.91
C SER A 114 -0.59 -18.23 -2.14
N PHE A 115 -1.05 -17.32 -1.27
CA PHE A 115 -2.31 -16.61 -1.46
C PHE A 115 -2.31 -15.78 -2.76
N CYS A 116 -1.26 -14.99 -2.99
CA CYS A 116 -1.14 -14.17 -4.20
C CYS A 116 -1.09 -15.01 -5.49
N ASP A 117 -0.39 -16.14 -5.46
CA ASP A 117 -0.26 -17.05 -6.61
C ASP A 117 -1.56 -17.80 -6.91
N THR A 118 -2.31 -18.16 -5.86
CA THR A 118 -3.63 -18.81 -6.00
C THR A 118 -4.63 -17.89 -6.70
N GLY A 119 -4.64 -16.61 -6.33
CA GLY A 119 -5.47 -15.60 -6.99
C GLY A 119 -5.17 -15.48 -8.49
N ALA A 120 -3.89 -15.54 -8.89
CA ALA A 120 -3.49 -15.49 -10.30
C ALA A 120 -3.81 -16.78 -11.10
N SER A 121 -3.99 -17.91 -10.42
CA SER A 121 -4.38 -19.19 -11.04
C SER A 121 -5.85 -19.19 -11.49
N LEU A 122 -6.73 -18.54 -10.72
CA LEU A 122 -8.17 -18.49 -11.00
C LEU A 122 -8.55 -17.70 -12.26
N TYR A 123 -7.63 -16.90 -12.81
CA TYR A 123 -7.85 -16.09 -14.02
C TYR A 123 -7.05 -16.56 -15.24
N ARG A 124 -6.36 -17.72 -15.16
CA ARG A 124 -5.75 -18.36 -16.33
C ARG A 124 -6.71 -19.39 -16.90
N HIS A 125 -7.58 -18.96 -17.79
CA HIS A 125 -8.38 -19.80 -18.68
C HIS A 125 -8.09 -19.43 -20.12
#